data_AF-A0A3S5CNK3-F1
#
_entry.id   AF-A0A3S5CNK3-F1
#
_cell.length_a   1.000
_cell.length_b   1.000
_cell.length_c   1.000
_cell.angle_alpha   90.00
_cell.angle_beta   90.00
_cell.angle_gamma   90.00
#
_symmetry.space_group_name_H-M   'P 1'
#
loop_
_entity.id
_entity.type
_entity.pdbx_description
1 polymer ?
#
loop_
_entity_poly.entity_id
_entity_poly.type
_entity_poly.pdbx_seq_one_letter_code
_entity_poly.pdbx_strand_id
1 'polypeptide(L)'
;MPVDESDVEAMQATGNDAELIEVSAIDATSSEAHWLARDVELFTHLRLQAMLDQEDRWRVIAAPSLNATAESHLPVMSKLGFDEVYMINLIRRPDRRSQMDYALSQVGVKARHVPAVDGLELNHARVEALGIRQLPGYADPYHKRPLKFGEIGCFLSHYSLWQVSLLFALSEASPSVRLLF
;
A
#
# COMPACT_ATOMS: atom_id res chain seq x y z
N MET A 1 -34.28 76.62 6.42
CA MET A 1 -35.71 76.71 6.79
C MET A 1 -36.40 75.44 6.30
N PRO A 2 -37.39 74.89 7.00
CA PRO A 2 -37.26 74.01 8.18
C PRO A 2 -37.80 72.58 7.92
N VAL A 3 -37.67 71.77 8.97
CA VAL A 3 -38.09 70.38 9.26
C VAL A 3 -39.47 69.98 8.68
N ASP A 4 -39.62 68.71 8.25
CA ASP A 4 -40.78 67.92 8.67
C ASP A 4 -40.50 66.40 8.61
N GLU A 5 -40.54 65.75 9.77
CA GLU A 5 -40.63 64.29 9.93
C GLU A 5 -42.06 63.97 10.33
N SER A 6 -42.86 63.42 9.42
CA SER A 6 -43.79 62.33 9.69
C SER A 6 -44.70 62.12 8.48
N ASP A 7 -44.53 60.99 7.79
CA ASP A 7 -45.65 60.29 7.15
C ASP A 7 -45.28 58.81 6.99
N VAL A 8 -45.67 58.06 8.02
CA VAL A 8 -46.39 56.78 7.99
C VAL A 8 -46.11 55.80 6.83
N GLU A 9 -45.52 54.66 7.23
CA GLU A 9 -45.48 53.33 6.60
C GLU A 9 -46.29 53.10 5.31
N ALA A 10 -45.60 52.65 4.26
CA ALA A 10 -46.13 51.67 3.33
C ALA A 10 -45.02 50.84 2.64
N MET A 11 -44.89 49.59 3.12
CA MET A 11 -44.79 48.39 2.28
C MET A 11 -43.45 48.05 1.57
N GLN A 12 -42.78 47.07 2.18
CA GLN A 12 -42.11 45.90 1.56
C GLN A 12 -40.74 46.03 0.86
N ALA A 13 -39.82 45.26 1.46
CA ALA A 13 -38.76 44.44 0.85
C ALA A 13 -37.51 45.15 0.31
N THR A 14 -36.36 44.93 0.97
CA THR A 14 -35.35 43.92 0.53
C THR A 14 -34.10 43.97 1.44
N GLY A 15 -33.68 42.77 1.89
CA GLY A 15 -32.34 42.34 2.36
C GLY A 15 -31.51 43.34 3.18
N ASN A 16 -31.56 43.32 4.50
CA ASN A 16 -30.93 42.34 5.41
C ASN A 16 -29.40 42.24 5.26
N ASP A 17 -28.73 42.91 6.21
CA ASP A 17 -27.53 42.51 6.92
C ASP A 17 -26.24 42.35 6.11
N ALA A 18 -25.54 43.49 5.95
CA ALA A 18 -24.09 43.52 5.90
C ALA A 18 -23.52 43.18 7.30
N GLU A 19 -23.67 41.93 7.71
CA GLU A 19 -22.90 41.36 8.81
C GLU A 19 -21.54 40.92 8.22
N LEU A 20 -20.53 41.74 8.49
CA LEU A 20 -19.14 41.43 8.24
C LEU A 20 -18.79 40.11 8.94
N ILE A 21 -18.77 39.02 8.19
CA ILE A 21 -18.22 37.76 8.65
C ILE A 21 -16.72 38.00 8.89
N GLU A 22 -16.32 38.10 10.17
CA GLU A 22 -14.94 37.89 10.59
C GLU A 22 -14.53 36.45 10.23
N VAL A 23 -14.12 36.24 8.98
CA VAL A 23 -13.33 35.08 8.56
C VAL A 23 -11.88 35.36 8.96
N SER A 24 -11.62 35.56 10.25
CA SER A 24 -10.28 35.76 10.77
C SER A 24 -9.89 34.59 11.67
N ALA A 25 -8.90 33.84 11.19
CA ALA A 25 -8.05 32.92 11.96
C ALA A 25 -8.56 31.50 12.28
N ILE A 26 -9.45 30.93 11.48
CA ILE A 26 -9.63 29.47 11.44
C ILE A 26 -9.20 29.00 10.04
N ASP A 27 -8.32 28.01 9.98
CA ASP A 27 -8.00 27.15 8.82
C ASP A 27 -6.84 27.47 7.84
N ALA A 28 -6.00 28.49 8.06
CA ALA A 28 -4.81 28.68 7.22
C ALA A 28 -3.67 27.69 7.56
N THR A 29 -3.42 27.46 8.85
CA THR A 29 -2.34 26.58 9.33
C THR A 29 -2.64 25.09 9.14
N SER A 30 -3.91 24.69 9.21
CA SER A 30 -4.37 23.33 8.91
C SER A 30 -4.25 23.02 7.41
N SER A 31 -4.57 24.00 6.56
CA SER A 31 -4.43 23.92 5.10
C SER A 31 -2.96 23.78 4.70
N GLU A 32 -2.08 24.67 5.17
CA GLU A 32 -0.64 24.62 4.86
C GLU A 32 0.01 23.30 5.32
N ALA A 33 -0.24 22.87 6.56
CA ALA A 33 0.28 21.61 7.07
C ALA A 33 -0.23 20.40 6.26
N HIS A 34 -1.49 20.43 5.83
CA HIS A 34 -2.07 19.40 4.97
C HIS A 34 -1.39 19.37 3.59
N TRP A 35 -1.17 20.52 2.95
CA TRP A 35 -0.47 20.59 1.66
C TRP A 35 0.98 20.11 1.78
N LEU A 36 1.68 20.49 2.84
CA LEU A 36 3.04 20.01 3.10
C LEU A 36 3.08 18.49 3.31
N ALA A 37 2.14 17.93 4.09
CA ALA A 37 2.04 16.49 4.27
C ALA A 37 1.80 15.76 2.94
N ARG A 38 0.92 16.31 2.11
CA ARG A 38 0.63 15.79 0.77
C ARG A 38 1.84 15.86 -0.16
N ASP A 39 2.62 16.94 -0.11
CA ASP A 39 3.84 17.08 -0.92
C ASP A 39 4.91 16.07 -0.49
N VAL A 40 5.06 15.82 0.81
CA VAL A 40 5.95 14.78 1.35
C VAL A 40 5.52 13.39 0.88
N GLU A 41 4.21 13.10 0.92
CA GLU A 41 3.65 11.86 0.42
C GLU A 41 3.91 11.70 -1.09
N LEU A 42 3.61 12.72 -1.89
CA LEU A 42 3.84 12.72 -3.34
C LEU A 42 5.32 12.50 -3.66
N PHE A 43 6.22 13.16 -2.94
CA PHE A 43 7.66 12.99 -3.12
C PHE A 43 8.09 11.54 -2.85
N THR A 44 7.53 10.92 -1.80
CA THR A 44 7.77 9.50 -1.50
C THR A 44 7.32 8.61 -2.66
N HIS A 45 6.15 8.86 -3.23
CA HIS A 45 5.63 8.13 -4.39
C HIS A 45 6.52 8.28 -5.62
N LEU A 46 6.90 9.51 -5.98
CA LEU A 46 7.75 9.79 -7.14
C LEU A 46 9.11 9.10 -7.02
N ARG A 47 9.67 9.09 -5.81
CA ARG A 47 10.93 8.44 -5.50
C ARG A 47 10.88 6.92 -5.64
N LEU A 48 9.79 6.30 -5.18
CA LEU A 48 9.56 4.87 -5.36
C LEU A 48 9.31 4.53 -6.82
N GLN A 49 8.55 5.34 -7.54
CA GLN A 49 8.30 5.16 -8.97
C GLN A 49 9.59 5.24 -9.78
N ALA A 50 10.46 6.23 -9.52
CA ALA A 50 11.75 6.34 -10.18
C ALA A 50 12.62 5.08 -9.99
N MET A 51 12.53 4.43 -8.84
CA MET A 51 13.22 3.16 -8.59
C MET A 51 12.61 1.97 -9.32
N LEU A 52 11.29 1.96 -9.53
CA LEU A 52 10.61 0.90 -10.29
C LEU A 52 10.89 1.03 -11.79
N ASP A 53 10.88 2.26 -12.30
CA ASP A 53 11.10 2.55 -13.73
C ASP A 53 12.55 2.30 -14.15
N GLN A 54 13.50 2.54 -13.24
CA GLN A 54 14.91 2.21 -13.45
C GLN A 54 15.21 0.84 -12.84
N GLU A 55 14.86 -0.22 -13.57
CA GLU A 55 15.03 -1.63 -13.14
C GLU A 55 16.45 -1.95 -12.61
N ASP A 56 17.46 -1.13 -12.92
CA ASP A 56 18.74 -1.10 -12.24
C ASP A 56 19.25 0.36 -12.04
N ARG A 57 19.47 0.80 -10.79
CA ARG A 57 20.82 1.12 -10.22
C ARG A 57 20.90 2.16 -9.10
N TRP A 58 19.91 3.00 -8.81
CA TRP A 58 20.10 4.01 -7.75
C TRP A 58 18.87 4.22 -6.88
N ARG A 59 19.00 3.88 -5.59
CA ARG A 59 18.10 4.39 -4.56
C ARG A 59 18.25 5.90 -4.53
N VAL A 60 17.15 6.65 -4.44
CA VAL A 60 17.25 8.10 -4.17
C VAL A 60 17.67 8.29 -2.71
N ILE A 61 18.98 8.40 -2.50
CA ILE A 61 19.62 8.56 -1.20
C ILE A 61 19.72 10.06 -0.91
N ALA A 62 19.37 10.45 0.32
CA ALA A 62 19.55 11.83 0.77
C ALA A 62 21.05 12.19 0.83
N ALA A 63 21.38 13.46 0.60
CA ALA A 63 22.74 13.93 0.83
C ALA A 63 23.15 13.67 2.30
N PRO A 64 24.43 13.41 2.61
CA PRO A 64 24.86 13.10 3.97
C PRO A 64 24.43 14.13 5.03
N SER A 65 24.40 15.41 4.66
CA SER A 65 23.95 16.52 5.52
C SER A 65 22.45 16.48 5.85
N LEU A 66 21.64 15.78 5.05
CA LEU A 66 20.19 15.66 5.21
C LEU A 66 19.76 14.28 5.69
N ASN A 67 20.70 13.36 5.93
CA ASN A 67 20.35 11.97 6.22
C ASN A 67 19.54 11.84 7.52
N ALA A 68 19.92 12.56 8.57
CA ALA A 68 19.18 12.58 9.83
C ALA A 68 17.74 13.09 9.65
N THR A 69 17.57 14.15 8.85
CA THR A 69 16.24 14.70 8.53
C THR A 69 15.43 13.74 7.68
N ALA A 70 16.04 13.08 6.70
CA ALA A 70 15.34 12.11 5.86
C ALA A 70 14.88 10.88 6.67
N GLU A 71 15.73 10.38 7.56
CA GLU A 71 15.42 9.24 8.43
C GLU A 71 14.35 9.59 9.48
N SER A 72 14.34 10.82 10.01
CA SER A 72 13.35 11.23 11.01
C SER A 72 11.92 11.34 10.47
N HIS A 73 11.75 11.53 9.15
CA HIS A 73 10.45 11.63 8.49
C HIS A 73 9.94 10.29 7.94
N LEU A 74 10.68 9.19 8.15
CA LEU A 74 10.19 7.88 7.74
C LEU A 74 8.98 7.47 8.58
N PRO A 75 7.95 6.89 7.96
CA PRO A 75 6.78 6.40 8.68
C PRO A 75 7.15 5.25 9.62
N VAL A 76 6.41 5.14 10.72
CA VAL A 76 6.59 4.05 11.68
C VAL A 76 6.22 2.72 11.02
N MET A 77 7.12 1.75 11.13
CA MET A 77 6.91 0.41 10.59
C MET A 77 5.75 -0.29 11.30
N SER A 78 4.70 -0.63 10.55
CA SER A 78 3.51 -1.29 11.05
C SER A 78 3.07 -2.43 10.13
N LYS A 79 2.19 -3.29 10.62
CA LYS A 79 1.55 -4.35 9.80
C LYS A 79 0.23 -3.89 9.17
N LEU A 80 -0.04 -2.58 9.14
CA LEU A 80 -1.27 -1.99 8.57
C LEU A 80 -2.58 -2.56 9.14
N GLY A 81 -2.57 -3.08 10.37
CA GLY A 81 -3.74 -3.74 10.98
C GLY A 81 -3.93 -5.21 10.61
N PHE A 82 -3.03 -5.80 9.83
CA PHE A 82 -2.98 -7.24 9.58
C PHE A 82 -2.18 -7.98 10.68
N ASP A 83 -2.48 -9.26 10.88
CA ASP A 83 -1.73 -10.12 11.80
C ASP A 83 -0.27 -10.28 11.36
N GLU A 84 -0.05 -10.44 10.06
CA GLU A 84 1.27 -10.52 9.45
C GLU A 84 1.23 -10.08 7.99
N VAL A 85 2.27 -9.35 7.56
CA VAL A 85 2.48 -9.00 6.15
C VAL A 85 3.66 -9.82 5.64
N TYR A 86 3.53 -10.41 4.45
CA TYR A 86 4.53 -11.31 3.89
C TYR A 86 5.14 -10.74 2.62
N MET A 87 6.47 -10.86 2.51
CA MET A 87 7.22 -10.53 1.31
C MET A 87 7.86 -11.81 0.77
N ILE A 88 7.33 -12.30 -0.35
CA ILE A 88 7.83 -13.48 -1.05
C ILE A 88 8.95 -13.05 -1.99
N ASN A 89 10.12 -13.67 -1.88
CA ASN A 89 11.22 -13.38 -2.80
C ASN A 89 12.07 -14.61 -3.10
N LEU A 90 12.54 -14.70 -4.35
CA LEU A 90 13.47 -15.73 -4.78
C LEU A 90 14.83 -15.51 -4.12
N ILE A 91 15.39 -16.55 -3.49
CA ILE A 91 16.69 -16.47 -2.81
C ILE A 91 17.79 -15.95 -3.75
N ARG A 92 17.77 -16.38 -5.02
CA ARG A 92 18.73 -15.94 -6.06
C ARG A 92 18.60 -14.47 -6.49
N ARG A 93 17.59 -13.73 -6.02
CA ARG A 93 17.35 -12.31 -6.35
C ARG A 93 17.46 -11.39 -5.12
N PRO A 94 18.66 -11.26 -4.53
CA PRO A 94 18.88 -10.36 -3.38
C PRO A 94 18.80 -8.87 -3.77
N ASP A 95 19.00 -8.56 -5.05
CA ASP A 95 18.81 -7.23 -5.65
C ASP A 95 17.36 -6.75 -5.49
N ARG A 96 16.39 -7.56 -5.94
CA ARG A 96 14.96 -7.27 -5.83
C ARG A 96 14.50 -7.20 -4.38
N ARG A 97 15.05 -8.08 -3.54
CA ARG A 97 14.84 -8.02 -2.09
C ARG A 97 15.25 -6.66 -1.52
N SER A 98 16.48 -6.24 -1.81
CA SER A 98 17.02 -4.98 -1.31
C SER A 98 16.23 -3.75 -1.80
N GLN A 99 15.67 -3.80 -3.02
CA GLN A 99 14.80 -2.75 -3.52
C GLN A 99 13.45 -2.73 -2.79
N MET A 100 12.84 -3.91 -2.58
CA MET A 100 11.57 -4.01 -1.88
C MET A 100 11.69 -3.65 -0.39
N ASP A 101 12.77 -4.05 0.29
CA ASP A 101 13.04 -3.68 1.68
C ASP A 101 13.12 -2.16 1.84
N TYR A 102 13.79 -1.50 0.90
CA TYR A 102 13.82 -0.05 0.84
C TYR A 102 12.42 0.54 0.61
N ALA A 103 11.67 0.01 -0.37
CA ALA A 103 10.33 0.51 -0.66
C ALA A 103 9.40 0.40 0.54
N LEU A 104 9.38 -0.77 1.19
CA LEU A 104 8.59 -1.04 2.39
C LEU A 104 8.98 -0.13 3.55
N SER A 105 10.26 0.21 3.72
CA SER A 105 10.69 1.15 4.74
C SER A 105 10.22 2.58 4.46
N GLN A 106 10.07 2.97 3.18
CA GLN A 106 9.57 4.30 2.82
C GLN A 106 8.08 4.46 3.09
N VAL A 107 7.31 3.36 3.02
CA VAL A 107 5.86 3.37 3.27
C VAL A 107 5.47 2.86 4.67
N GLY A 108 6.46 2.46 5.48
CA GLY A 108 6.22 2.06 6.88
C GLY A 108 5.59 0.68 7.01
N VAL A 109 5.88 -0.24 6.10
CA VAL A 109 5.27 -1.59 6.10
C VAL A 109 6.26 -2.63 6.62
N LYS A 110 5.95 -3.19 7.78
CA LYS A 110 6.71 -4.30 8.37
C LYS A 110 6.28 -5.63 7.75
N ALA A 111 7.11 -6.16 6.86
CA ALA A 111 6.88 -7.46 6.23
C ALA A 111 7.88 -8.53 6.71
N ARG A 112 7.39 -9.77 6.84
CA ARG A 112 8.20 -10.97 7.08
C ARG A 112 8.62 -11.58 5.74
N HIS A 113 9.91 -11.84 5.57
CA HIS A 113 10.42 -12.49 4.38
C HIS A 113 10.09 -13.97 4.35
N VAL A 114 9.71 -14.45 3.16
CA VAL A 114 9.47 -15.86 2.88
C VAL A 114 10.19 -16.25 1.59
N PRO A 115 11.01 -17.31 1.61
CA PRO A 115 11.69 -17.77 0.40
C PRO A 115 10.67 -18.31 -0.60
N ALA A 116 10.73 -17.80 -1.83
CA ALA A 116 9.93 -18.32 -2.93
C ALA A 116 10.49 -19.65 -3.44
N VAL A 117 9.59 -20.52 -3.92
CA VAL A 117 9.96 -21.74 -4.66
C VAL A 117 10.51 -21.34 -6.02
N ASP A 118 11.74 -21.76 -6.30
CA ASP A 118 12.42 -21.43 -7.54
C ASP A 118 11.96 -22.36 -8.68
N GLY A 119 11.30 -21.78 -9.68
CA GLY A 119 10.93 -22.52 -10.90
C GLY A 119 12.12 -23.07 -11.70
N LEU A 120 13.33 -22.54 -11.53
CA LEU A 120 14.55 -23.09 -12.16
C LEU A 120 15.02 -24.39 -11.51
N GLU A 121 14.64 -24.61 -10.24
CA GLU A 121 14.96 -25.84 -9.50
C GLU A 121 13.88 -26.92 -9.69
N LEU A 122 12.75 -26.57 -10.30
CA LEU A 122 11.67 -27.51 -10.59
C LEU A 122 11.93 -28.28 -11.90
N ASN A 123 11.50 -29.54 -11.89
CA ASN A 123 11.44 -30.40 -13.06
C ASN A 123 10.23 -31.32 -12.96
N HIS A 124 9.91 -32.03 -14.05
CA HIS A 124 8.73 -32.90 -14.11
C HIS A 124 8.72 -33.97 -13.01
N ALA A 125 9.85 -34.64 -12.76
CA ALA A 125 9.95 -35.67 -11.73
C ALA A 125 9.67 -35.10 -10.33
N ARG A 126 10.15 -33.89 -10.02
CA ARG A 126 9.93 -33.23 -8.74
C ARG A 126 8.46 -32.80 -8.58
N VAL A 127 7.86 -32.23 -9.62
CA VAL A 127 6.46 -31.80 -9.62
C VAL A 127 5.54 -33.02 -9.44
N GLU A 128 5.84 -34.12 -10.14
CA GLU A 128 5.10 -35.37 -10.00
C GLU A 128 5.28 -36.01 -8.61
N ALA A 129 6.50 -36.00 -8.06
CA ALA A 129 6.77 -36.50 -6.70
C ALA A 129 6.04 -35.69 -5.61
N LEU A 130 5.80 -34.41 -5.85
CA LEU A 130 4.97 -33.55 -5.00
C LEU A 130 3.46 -33.81 -5.18
N GLY A 131 3.07 -34.71 -6.10
CA GLY A 131 1.67 -35.00 -6.42
C GLY A 131 0.97 -33.85 -7.14
N ILE A 132 1.71 -32.90 -7.68
CA ILE A 132 1.14 -31.71 -8.33
C ILE A 132 0.82 -32.07 -9.77
N ARG A 133 -0.44 -31.89 -10.16
CA ARG A 133 -0.90 -32.06 -11.53
C ARG A 133 -1.75 -30.87 -11.93
N GLN A 134 -1.50 -30.37 -13.13
CA GLN A 134 -2.36 -29.37 -13.73
C GLN A 134 -3.74 -29.99 -13.99
N LEU A 135 -4.81 -29.22 -13.76
CA LEU A 135 -6.18 -29.68 -13.98
C LEU A 135 -6.33 -30.13 -15.45
N PRO A 136 -6.93 -31.31 -15.73
CA PRO A 136 -7.17 -31.76 -17.10
C PRO A 136 -7.98 -30.72 -17.88
N GLY A 137 -7.49 -30.34 -19.06
CA GLY A 137 -8.13 -29.33 -19.92
C GLY A 137 -7.88 -27.88 -19.51
N TYR A 138 -7.20 -27.61 -18.38
CA TYR A 138 -6.77 -26.26 -18.06
C TYR A 138 -5.61 -25.85 -18.98
N ALA A 139 -5.82 -24.78 -19.73
CA ALA A 139 -4.79 -24.05 -20.44
C ALA A 139 -4.88 -22.58 -20.04
N ASP A 140 -3.73 -21.92 -19.94
CA ASP A 140 -3.66 -20.49 -19.67
C ASP A 140 -4.63 -19.72 -20.59
N PRO A 141 -5.56 -18.89 -20.06
CA PRO A 141 -6.52 -18.14 -20.86
C PRO A 141 -5.89 -17.27 -21.95
N TYR A 142 -4.71 -16.72 -21.69
CA TYR A 142 -3.99 -15.81 -22.58
C TYR A 142 -3.03 -16.57 -23.49
N HIS A 143 -2.21 -17.46 -22.92
CA HIS A 143 -1.14 -18.12 -23.67
C HIS A 143 -1.51 -19.49 -24.24
N LYS A 144 -2.69 -20.03 -23.91
CA LYS A 144 -3.23 -21.32 -24.41
C LYS A 144 -2.25 -22.50 -24.28
N ARG A 145 -1.42 -22.48 -23.25
CA ARG A 145 -0.40 -23.51 -22.96
C ARG A 145 -0.49 -24.00 -21.51
N PRO A 146 0.16 -25.13 -21.18
CA PRO A 146 0.40 -25.52 -19.80
C PRO A 146 1.23 -24.50 -19.02
N LEU A 147 1.15 -24.58 -17.69
CA LEU A 147 1.93 -23.71 -16.80
C LEU A 147 3.43 -24.03 -16.92
N LYS A 148 4.26 -23.00 -16.97
CA LYS A 148 5.72 -23.07 -16.87
C LYS A 148 6.12 -23.35 -15.42
N PHE A 149 7.31 -23.90 -15.22
CA PHE A 149 7.84 -24.11 -13.87
C PHE A 149 7.95 -22.83 -13.03
N GLY A 150 8.21 -21.68 -13.64
CA GLY A 150 8.15 -20.39 -12.94
C GLY A 150 6.75 -20.05 -12.41
N GLU A 151 5.71 -20.33 -13.19
CA GLU A 151 4.30 -20.13 -12.79
C GLU A 151 3.91 -21.13 -11.70
N ILE A 152 4.37 -22.38 -11.81
CA ILE A 152 4.19 -23.41 -10.77
C ILE A 152 4.90 -23.01 -9.46
N GLY A 153 6.14 -22.53 -9.52
CA GLY A 153 6.88 -22.04 -8.35
C GLY A 153 6.19 -20.86 -7.67
N CYS A 154 5.64 -19.93 -8.45
CA CYS A 154 4.80 -18.85 -7.94
C CYS A 154 3.57 -19.38 -7.20
N PHE A 155 2.84 -20.33 -7.79
CA PHE A 155 1.70 -20.98 -7.15
C PHE A 155 2.09 -21.65 -5.82
N LEU A 156 3.16 -22.44 -5.81
CA LEU A 156 3.61 -23.15 -4.60
C LEU A 156 4.04 -22.20 -3.48
N SER A 157 4.69 -21.09 -3.84
CA SER A 157 5.08 -20.06 -2.87
C SER A 157 3.85 -19.47 -2.18
N HIS A 158 2.81 -19.10 -2.93
CA HIS A 158 1.56 -18.59 -2.35
C HIS A 158 0.78 -19.66 -1.60
N TYR A 159 0.75 -20.90 -2.10
CA TYR A 159 0.08 -22.03 -1.45
C TYR A 159 0.64 -22.29 -0.05
N SER A 160 1.97 -22.23 0.11
CA SER A 160 2.62 -22.40 1.42
C SER A 160 2.16 -21.34 2.44
N LEU A 161 2.00 -20.08 2.01
CA LEU A 161 1.47 -19.02 2.87
C LEU A 161 -0.01 -19.21 3.17
N TRP A 162 -0.80 -19.64 2.20
CA TRP A 162 -2.22 -19.95 2.42
C TRP A 162 -2.39 -21.02 3.50
N GLN A 163 -1.57 -22.07 3.47
CA GLN A 163 -1.56 -23.10 4.53
C GLN A 163 -1.20 -22.52 5.90
N VAL A 164 -0.21 -21.61 5.96
CA VAL A 164 0.17 -20.92 7.19
C VAL A 164 -1.00 -20.10 7.73
N SER A 165 -1.67 -19.31 6.89
CA SER A 165 -2.84 -18.53 7.29
C SER A 165 -3.98 -19.40 7.80
N LEU A 166 -4.23 -20.54 7.14
CA LEU A 166 -5.24 -21.50 7.58
C LEU A 166 -4.87 -22.12 8.93
N LEU A 167 -3.61 -22.49 9.14
CA LEU A 167 -3.15 -23.05 10.42
C LEU A 167 -3.31 -22.04 11.56
N PHE A 168 -2.97 -20.77 11.32
CA PHE A 168 -3.20 -19.70 12.29
C PHE A 168 -4.69 -19.58 12.64
N ALA A 169 -5.56 -19.51 11.63
CA ALA A 169 -7.01 -19.44 11.83
C ALA A 169 -7.56 -20.64 12.63
N LEU A 170 -7.07 -21.85 12.35
CA LEU A 170 -7.47 -23.06 13.08
C LEU A 170 -6.91 -23.11 14.50
N SER A 171 -5.77 -22.47 14.77
CA SER A 171 -5.19 -22.39 16.12
C SER A 171 -5.91 -21.38 17.02
N GLU A 172 -6.49 -20.33 16.43
CA GLU A 172 -7.26 -19.30 17.14
C GLU A 172 -8.75 -19.63 17.24
N ALA A 173 -9.26 -20.47 16.33
CA ALA A 173 -10.60 -21.00 16.42
C ALA A 173 -10.72 -21.94 17.63
N SER A 174 -11.33 -21.44 18.71
CA SER A 174 -11.92 -22.27 19.75
C SER A 174 -12.74 -23.41 19.11
N PRO A 175 -12.73 -24.65 19.63
CA PRO A 175 -13.16 -25.88 18.93
C PRO A 175 -14.63 -25.96 18.47
N SER A 176 -15.40 -24.88 18.61
CA SER A 176 -16.83 -24.84 18.29
C SER A 176 -17.18 -24.18 16.96
N VAL A 177 -16.24 -23.59 16.22
CA VAL A 177 -16.53 -23.02 14.88
C VAL A 177 -16.07 -23.97 13.79
N ARG A 178 -16.98 -24.87 13.38
CA ARG A 178 -16.82 -25.63 12.13
C ARG A 178 -17.17 -24.71 10.97
N LEU A 179 -16.19 -24.33 10.16
CA LEU A 179 -16.40 -23.83 8.81
C LEU A 179 -17.12 -24.94 8.02
N LEU A 180 -18.39 -24.71 7.70
CA LEU A 180 -19.11 -25.48 6.68
C LEU A 180 -18.76 -24.86 5.33
N PHE A 181 -18.24 -25.70 4.45
CA PHE A 181 -17.98 -25.39 3.04
C PHE A 181 -19.28 -25.22 2.26
#